data_AF-A0A6B3ETJ0-F1
#
_entry.id   AF-A0A6B3ETJ0-F1
#
_cell.length_a   1.000
_cell.length_b   1.000
_cell.length_c   1.000
_cell.angle_alpha   90.00
_cell.angle_beta   90.00
_cell.angle_gamma   90.00
#
_symmetry.space_group_name_H-M   'P 1'
#
loop_
_entity.id
_entity.type
_entity.pdbx_description
1 polymer ?
#
loop_
_entity_poly.entity_id
_entity_poly.type
_entity_poly.pdbx_seq_one_letter_code
_entity_poly.pdbx_strand_id
1 'polypeptide(L)' 'LVIRTSGEQRISNFMLWQVAYAEWVFPTVLWPDFRAPHFLECLHHYRHRERRFGGVPAQQNGTSAP' A
#
# COMPACT_ATOMS: atom_id res chain seq x y z
N LEU A 1 -2.70 2.42 3.81
CA LEU A 1 -1.30 2.21 3.42
C LEU A 1 -0.43 2.71 4.55
N VAL A 2 0.44 1.85 5.08
CA VAL A 2 1.49 2.20 6.04
C VAL A 2 2.83 1.95 5.37
N ILE A 3 3.69 2.96 5.33
CA ILE A 3 5.04 2.88 4.76
C ILE A 3 6.03 2.94 5.91
N ARG A 4 6.86 1.91 6.06
CA ARG A 4 7.93 1.87 7.08
C ARG A 4 9.28 1.72 6.40
N THR A 5 10.04 2.80 6.39
CA THR A 5 11.40 2.88 5.83
C THR A 5 12.42 2.08 6.65
N SER A 6 13.66 1.98 6.15
CA SER A 6 14.78 1.26 6.77
C SER A 6 14.70 -0.27 6.71
N GLY A 7 13.77 -0.83 5.91
CA GLY A 7 13.67 -2.28 5.67
C GLY A 7 13.19 -3.13 6.86
N GLU A 8 12.82 -2.51 7.99
CA GLU A 8 12.40 -3.24 9.18
C GLU A 8 10.95 -3.73 9.08
N GLN A 9 10.74 -5.04 9.15
CA GLN A 9 9.39 -5.65 9.13
C GLN A 9 8.81 -5.80 10.54
N ARG A 10 8.54 -4.67 11.20
CA ARG A 10 7.85 -4.66 12.50
C ARG A 10 6.89 -3.48 12.60
N ILE A 11 5.96 -3.56 13.56
CA ILE A 11 5.01 -2.46 13.83
C ILE A 11 5.58 -1.48 14.86
N SER A 12 6.41 -1.95 15.80
CA SER A 12 6.96 -1.13 16.90
C SER A 12 5.89 -0.35 17.68
N ASN A 13 4.75 -0.99 17.95
CA ASN A 13 3.64 -0.38 18.70
C ASN A 13 3.03 0.88 18.05
N PHE A 14 3.18 1.05 16.74
CA PHE A 14 2.60 2.16 16.00
C PHE A 14 1.15 1.86 15.60
N MET A 15 0.20 2.62 16.17
CA MET A 15 -1.21 2.68 15.76
C MET A 15 -1.90 1.33 15.56
N LEU A 16 -1.70 0.38 16.50
CA LEU A 16 -2.12 -1.03 16.38
C LEU A 16 -3.56 -1.21 15.89
N TRP A 17 -4.48 -0.40 16.41
CA TRP A 17 -5.90 -0.50 16.05
C TRP A 17 -6.17 0.04 14.63
N GLN A 18 -5.65 1.22 14.32
CA GLN A 18 -5.92 1.90 13.05
C GLN A 18 -5.29 1.17 11.85
N VAL A 19 -4.20 0.43 12.09
CA VAL A 19 -3.47 -0.30 11.04
C VAL A 19 -3.89 -1.76 10.88
N ALA A 20 -4.92 -2.23 11.61
CA ALA A 20 -5.34 -3.63 11.63
C ALA A 20 -5.65 -4.22 10.23
N TYR A 21 -6.15 -3.39 9.32
CA TYR A 21 -6.43 -3.76 7.92
C TYR A 21 -5.67 -2.90 6.91
N ALA A 22 -4.67 -2.15 7.36
CA ALA A 22 -3.89 -1.32 6.47
C ALA A 22 -2.89 -2.19 5.69
N GLU A 23 -2.72 -1.90 4.40
CA GLU A 23 -1.64 -2.48 3.61
C GLU A 23 -0.29 -1.91 4.05
N TRP A 24 0.71 -2.78 4.20
CA TRP A 24 2.05 -2.44 4.64
C TRP A 24 3.05 -2.50 3.48
N VAL A 25 3.92 -1.49 3.39
CA VAL A 25 5.05 -1.44 2.45
C VAL A 25 6.32 -1.08 3.22
N PHE A 26 7.39 -1.85 2.98
CA PHE A 26 8.66 -1.75 3.72
C PHE A 26 9.83 -1.44 2.77
N PRO A 27 9.99 -0.18 2.31
CA PRO A 27 11.11 0.17 1.46
C PRO A 27 12.43 0.13 2.26
N THR A 28 13.51 -0.26 1.61
CA THR A 28 14.86 -0.36 2.22
C THR A 28 15.53 0.99 2.43
N VAL A 29 15.08 2.04 1.72
CA VAL A 29 15.60 3.41 1.86
C VAL A 29 15.44 3.92 3.29
N LEU A 30 16.44 4.66 3.77
CA LEU A 30 16.40 5.30 5.09
C LEU A 30 15.47 6.52 5.07
N TRP A 31 14.91 6.87 6.23
CA TRP A 31 13.98 8.00 6.34
C TRP A 31 14.55 9.33 5.81
N PRO A 32 15.81 9.73 6.14
CA PRO A 32 16.39 10.98 5.63
C PRO A 32 16.53 11.03 4.10
N ASP A 33 16.58 9.87 3.44
CA ASP A 33 16.76 9.71 2.00
C ASP A 33 15.45 9.43 1.26
N PHE A 34 14.34 9.30 2.00
CA PHE A 34 13.03 9.08 1.41
C PHE A 34 12.57 10.32 0.61
N ARG A 35 12.10 10.10 -0.62
CA ARG A 35 11.78 11.15 -1.60
C ARG A 35 10.55 10.76 -2.40
N ALA A 36 10.00 11.71 -3.16
CA ALA A 36 8.80 11.50 -3.99
C ALA A 36 8.83 10.24 -4.88
N PRO A 37 9.95 9.85 -5.52
CA PRO A 37 9.99 8.61 -6.31
C PRO A 37 9.71 7.35 -5.47
N HIS A 38 10.26 7.27 -4.26
CA HIS A 38 10.02 6.16 -3.32
C HIS A 38 8.56 6.09 -2.87
N PHE A 39 7.92 7.25 -2.69
CA PHE A 39 6.50 7.30 -2.35
C PHE A 39 5.62 6.80 -3.52
N LEU A 40 5.94 7.21 -4.75
CA LEU A 40 5.23 6.74 -5.94
C LEU A 40 5.36 5.22 -6.10
N GLU A 41 6.55 4.67 -5.91
CA GLU A 41 6.77 3.21 -5.91
C GLU A 41 5.90 2.51 -4.86
N CYS A 42 5.86 3.01 -3.62
CA CYS A 42 4.99 2.47 -2.57
C CYS A 42 3.51 2.53 -2.95
N LEU A 43 3.09 3.61 -3.61
CA LEU A 43 1.72 3.77 -4.09
C LEU A 43 1.39 2.80 -5.22
N HIS A 44 2.31 2.56 -6.15
CA HIS A 44 2.15 1.53 -7.19
C HIS A 44 1.98 0.14 -6.56
N HIS A 45 2.83 -0.23 -5.60
CA HIS A 45 2.67 -1.48 -4.85
C HIS A 45 1.32 -1.58 -4.14
N TYR A 46 0.86 -0.49 -3.53
CA TYR A 46 -0.45 -0.44 -2.88
C TYR A 46 -1.60 -0.68 -3.88
N ARG A 47 -1.53 -0.10 -5.08
CA ARG A 47 -2.58 -0.22 -6.11
C ARG A 47 -2.69 -1.62 -6.71
N HIS A 48 -1.61 -2.38 -6.76
CA HIS A 48 -1.61 -3.74 -7.33
C HIS A 48 -2.10 -4.81 -6.36
N ARG A 49 -2.37 -4.48 -5.08
CA ARG A 49 -2.86 -5.45 -4.10
C ARG A 49 -4.38 -5.57 -4.13
N GLU A 50 -4.86 -6.81 -4.20
CA GLU A 50 -6.27 -7.12 -4.03
C GLU A 50 -6.67 -6.89 -2.57
N ARG A 51 -7.56 -5.91 -2.37
CA ARG A 51 -8.03 -5.55 -1.03
C ARG A 51 -8.99 -6.62 -0.53
N ARG A 52 -8.65 -7.23 0.62
CA ARG A 52 -9.51 -8.23 1.29
C ARG A 52 -10.90 -7.69 1.67
N PHE A 53 -11.01 -6.39 1.94
CA PHE A 53 -12.27 -5.70 2.24
C PHE A 53 -12.33 -4.35 1.51
N GLY A 54 -13.48 -4.06 0.87
CA GLY A 54 -13.72 -2.77 0.20
C GLY A 54 -12.97 -2.56 -1.12
N GLY A 55 -12.54 -3.63 -1.79
CA GLY A 55 -12.14 -3.55 -3.19
C GLY A 55 -13.38 -3.35 -4.05
N VAL A 56 -13.49 -2.19 -4.70
CA VAL A 56 -14.42 -2.07 -5.84
C VAL A 56 -13.86 -3.05 -6.88
N PRO A 57 -14.58 -4.13 -7.25
CA PRO A 57 -14.11 -5.01 -8.31
C PRO A 57 -13.82 -4.13 -9.52
N ALA A 58 -12.70 -4.38 -10.19
CA ALA A 58 -12.41 -3.69 -11.44
C ALA A 58 -13.64 -3.85 -12.31
N GLN A 59 -14.34 -2.74 -12.59
CA GLN A 59 -15.49 -2.77 -13.47
C GLN A 59 -14.95 -3.23 -14.81
N GLN A 60 -15.15 -4.52 -15.11
CA GLN A 60 -15.02 -5.00 -16.46
C GLN A 60 -16.15 -4.30 -17.21
N ASN A 61 -15.85 -3.17 -17.84
CA ASN A 61 -16.73 -2.56 -18.82
C ASN A 61 -16.77 -3.49 -20.03
N GLY A 62 -17.50 -4.59 -19.87
CA GLY A 62 -17.82 -5.55 -20.90
C GLY A 62 -19.32 -5.53 -21.13
N THR A 63 -19.71 -5.04 -22.31
CA THR A 63 -20.97 -5.30 -23.03
C THR A 63 -22.12 -4.31 -22.82
N SER A 64 -22.35 -3.49 -23.85
CA SER A 64 -23.62 -3.62 -24.57
C SER A 64 -23.32 -3.80 -26.05
N ALA A 65 -23.56 -5.02 -26.54
CA ALA A 65 -23.85 -5.28 -27.96
C ALA A 65 -25.17 -4.54 -28.31
N PRO A 66 -25.42 -4.21 -29.59
CA PRO A 66 -25.58 -5.18 -30.67
C PRO A 66 -24.46 -5.16 -31.73
#